data_AF-A0A7J2H6X5-F1
#
_entry.id   AF-A0A7J2H6X5-F1
#
_cell.length_a   1.000
_cell.length_b   1.000
_cell.length_c   1.000
_cell.angle_alpha   90.00
_cell.angle_beta   90.00
_cell.angle_gamma   90.00
#
_symmetry.space_group_name_H-M   'P 1'
#
loop_
_entity.id
_entity.type
_entity.pdbx_description
1 polymer ?
#
loop_
_entity_poly.entity_id
_entity_poly.type
_entity_poly.pdbx_seq_one_letter_code
_entity_poly.pdbx_strand_id
1 'polypeptide(L)' 'IRPSPSLGGTESLLTYPVISAAKTLAAEDRRKLGITENLLRLSVGLEDPEDLKEDLDRALSQL' A
#
# COMPACT_ATOMS: atom_id res chain seq x y z
N ILE A 1 -4.88 5.05 8.27
CA ILE A 1 -4.42 4.80 6.87
C ILE A 1 -5.60 4.62 5.94
N ARG A 2 -5.60 5.23 4.73
CA ARG A 2 -6.74 5.16 3.78
C ARG A 2 -6.38 4.50 2.44
N PRO A 3 -7.31 3.79 1.77
CA PRO A 3 -7.06 3.23 0.44
C PRO A 3 -7.08 4.33 -0.64
N SER A 4 -6.02 4.43 -1.45
CA SER A 4 -5.94 5.38 -2.58
C SER A 4 -4.89 4.97 -3.61
N PRO A 5 -5.10 5.21 -4.92
CA PRO A 5 -4.05 5.01 -5.93
C PRO A 5 -2.97 6.11 -5.90
N SER A 6 -3.23 7.24 -5.25
CA SER A 6 -2.32 8.38 -5.14
C SER A 6 -1.19 8.14 -4.12
N LEU A 7 -0.25 9.09 -4.01
CA LEU A 7 0.86 9.09 -3.06
C LEU A 7 1.35 10.52 -2.79
N GLY A 8 2.07 10.72 -1.67
CA GLY A 8 2.74 11.99 -1.34
C GLY A 8 1.84 13.10 -0.78
N GLY A 9 0.61 12.78 -0.39
CA GLY A 9 -0.25 13.70 0.36
C GLY A 9 0.17 13.82 1.84
N THR A 10 -0.46 14.73 2.57
CA THR A 10 -0.27 14.85 4.03
C THR A 10 -0.90 13.70 4.81
N GLU A 11 -1.77 12.91 4.18
CA GLU A 11 -2.42 11.73 4.74
C GLU A 11 -1.69 10.45 4.33
N SER A 12 -1.69 9.44 5.21
CA SER A 12 -1.12 8.13 4.95
C SER A 12 -2.06 7.27 4.07
N LEU A 13 -1.53 6.83 2.92
CA LEU A 13 -2.29 6.15 1.87
C LEU A 13 -1.73 4.74 1.60
N LEU A 14 -2.61 3.76 1.44
CA LEU A 14 -2.27 2.40 1.07
C LEU A 14 -2.86 2.06 -0.31
N THR A 15 -2.08 1.38 -1.14
CA THR A 15 -2.54 0.89 -2.45
C THR A 15 -2.14 -0.56 -2.67
N TYR A 16 -2.96 -1.27 -3.44
CA TYR A 16 -2.65 -2.59 -3.96
C TYR A 16 -2.18 -2.47 -5.42
N PRO A 17 -0.86 -2.51 -5.71
CA PRO A 17 -0.32 -2.17 -7.03
C PRO A 17 -0.86 -3.02 -8.17
N VAL A 18 -1.17 -4.29 -7.90
CA VAL A 18 -1.70 -5.24 -8.91
C VAL A 18 -3.01 -4.75 -9.53
N ILE A 19 -3.86 -4.08 -8.76
CA ILE A 19 -5.15 -3.55 -9.25
C ILE A 19 -5.10 -2.04 -9.56
N SER A 20 -3.99 -1.37 -9.25
CA SER A 20 -3.79 0.06 -9.50
C SER A 20 -2.70 0.31 -10.56
N ALA A 21 -1.51 0.75 -10.16
CA ALA A 21 -0.45 1.20 -11.05
C ALA A 21 0.08 0.12 -12.00
N ALA A 22 0.00 -1.16 -11.60
CA ALA A 22 0.46 -2.29 -12.41
C ALA A 22 -0.69 -3.06 -13.08
N LYS A 23 -1.93 -2.55 -13.03
CA LYS A 23 -3.12 -3.24 -13.53
C LYS A 23 -3.03 -3.65 -15.00
N THR A 24 -2.37 -2.84 -15.82
CA THR A 24 -2.25 -3.06 -17.27
C THR A 24 -1.09 -3.98 -17.66
N LEU A 25 -0.20 -4.31 -16.72
CA LEU A 25 0.91 -5.22 -16.96
C LEU A 25 0.42 -6.67 -16.89
N ALA A 26 0.89 -7.52 -17.80
CA ALA A 26 0.67 -8.96 -17.70
C ALA A 26 1.26 -9.51 -16.40
N ALA A 27 0.68 -10.59 -15.86
CA ALA A 27 1.12 -11.16 -14.59
C ALA A 27 2.59 -11.60 -14.58
N GLU A 28 3.12 -12.03 -15.74
CA GLU A 28 4.54 -12.36 -15.88
C GLU A 28 5.44 -11.12 -15.74
N ASP A 29 5.08 -10.01 -16.37
CA ASP A 29 5.86 -8.77 -16.29
C ASP A 29 5.79 -8.14 -14.90
N ARG A 30 4.63 -8.20 -14.24
CA ARG A 30 4.50 -7.81 -12.83
C ARG A 30 5.47 -8.60 -11.94
N ARG A 31 5.52 -9.93 -12.09
CA ARG A 31 6.43 -10.79 -11.32
C ARG A 31 7.90 -10.46 -11.58
N LYS A 32 8.29 -10.18 -12.83
CA LYS A 32 9.66 -9.76 -13.18
C LYS A 32 10.08 -8.46 -12.47
N LEU A 33 9.12 -7.57 -12.22
CA LEU A 33 9.32 -6.31 -11.49
C LEU A 33 9.20 -6.46 -9.96
N GLY A 34 8.97 -7.66 -9.45
CA GLY A 34 8.73 -7.91 -8.02
C GLY A 34 7.35 -7.49 -7.53
N ILE A 35 6.40 -7.21 -8.44
CA ILE A 35 5.02 -6.87 -8.10
C ILE A 35 4.22 -8.17 -7.94
N THR A 36 4.17 -8.65 -6.70
CA THR A 36 3.47 -9.88 -6.30
C THR A 36 2.04 -9.61 -5.82
N GLU A 37 1.22 -10.65 -5.76
CA GLU A 37 -0.19 -10.54 -5.31
C GLU A 37 -0.33 -10.20 -3.81
N ASN A 38 0.75 -10.32 -3.04
CA ASN A 38 0.81 -9.91 -1.63
C ASN A 38 1.54 -8.56 -1.41
N LEU A 39 1.93 -7.86 -2.48
CA LEU A 39 2.59 -6.56 -2.36
C LEU A 39 1.56 -5.48 -2.05
N LEU A 40 1.71 -4.82 -0.91
CA LEU A 40 1.03 -3.55 -0.61
C LEU A 40 2.06 -2.42 -0.63
N ARG A 41 1.65 -1.24 -1.11
CA ARG A 41 2.47 -0.03 -1.06
C ARG A 41 1.83 0.97 -0.11
N LEU A 42 2.58 1.37 0.92
CA LEU A 42 2.22 2.42 1.86
C LEU A 42 2.97 3.72 1.49
N SER A 43 2.23 4.81 1.34
CA SER A 43 2.74 6.18 1.30
C SER A 43 2.49 6.81 2.66
N VAL A 44 3.55 7.02 3.44
CA VAL A 44 3.46 7.62 4.78
C VAL A 44 3.21 9.13 4.65
N GLY A 45 2.20 9.62 5.37
CA GLY A 45 1.82 11.03 5.47
C GLY A 45 2.55 11.75 6.60
N LEU A 46 1.90 12.77 7.17
CA LEU A 46 2.42 13.63 8.23
C LEU A 46 1.74 13.41 9.59
N GLU A 47 1.02 12.31 9.75
CA GLU A 47 0.41 11.94 11.04
C GLU A 47 1.46 11.60 12.11
N ASP A 48 1.04 11.50 13.37
CA ASP A 48 1.91 11.02 14.45
C ASP A 48 2.38 9.59 14.14
N PRO A 49 3.69 9.30 14.21
CA PRO A 49 4.21 7.96 13.97
C PRO A 49 3.59 6.88 14.87
N GLU A 50 3.17 7.21 16.10
CA GLU A 50 2.56 6.25 17.01
C GLU A 50 1.14 5.88 16.56
N ASP A 51 0.34 6.84 16.11
CA ASP A 51 -1.00 6.59 15.55
C ASP A 51 -0.91 5.66 14.32
N LEU A 52 0.12 5.86 13.48
CA LEU A 52 0.35 5.02 12.30
C LEU A 52 0.75 3.59 12.67
N LYS A 53 1.61 3.43 13.68
CA LYS A 53 2.00 2.12 14.19
C LYS A 53 0.79 1.38 14.77
N GLU A 54 0.01 2.04 15.62
CA GLU A 54 -1.19 1.45 16.23
C GLU A 54 -2.23 1.02 15.17
N ASP A 55 -2.43 1.84 14.13
CA ASP A 55 -3.35 1.49 13.03
C ASP A 55 -2.88 0.25 12.26
N LEU A 56 -1.57 0.16 11.97
CA LEU A 56 -0.98 -1.01 11.30
C LEU A 56 -1.02 -2.26 12.18
N ASP A 57 -0.64 -2.17 13.45
CA ASP A 57 -0.64 -3.30 14.39
C ASP A 57 -2.07 -3.83 14.60
N ARG A 58 -3.04 -2.94 14.74
CA ARG A 58 -4.46 -3.33 14.83
C ARG A 58 -4.94 -4.04 13.57
N ALA A 59 -4.53 -3.60 12.39
CA ALA A 59 -4.94 -4.23 11.13
C ALA A 59 -4.26 -5.60 10.93
N LEU A 60 -2.96 -5.69 11.22
CA LEU A 60 -2.17 -6.91 11.02
C LEU A 60 -2.50 -8.00 12.05
N SER A 61 -2.91 -7.64 13.26
CA SER A 61 -3.32 -8.60 14.31
C SER A 61 -4.69 -9.26 14.06
N GLN A 62 -5.45 -8.80 13.05
CA GLN A 62 -6.75 -9.37 12.67
C GLN A 62 -6.66 -10.39 11.52
N LEU A 63 -5.47 -10.64 10.99
CA LEU A 63 -5.19 -11.60 9.91
C LEU A 63 -4.95 -13.00 10.46
#